data_AF-A0A1F5N8U2-F1
#
_entry.id   AF-A0A1F5N8U2-F1
#
_cell.length_a   1.000
_cell.length_b   1.000
_cell.length_c   1.000
_cell.angle_alpha   90.00
_cell.angle_beta   90.00
_cell.angle_gamma   90.00
#
_symmetry.space_group_name_H-M   'P 1'
#
loop_
_entity.id
_entity.type
_entity.pdbx_description
1 polymer ?
#
loop_
_entity_poly.entity_id
_entity_poly.type
_entity_poly.pdbx_seq_one_letter_code
_entity_poly.pdbx_strand_id
1 'polypeptide(L)'
;MNEIPTQHYYGDRVRQLFFVAAAIMLIGLPFVGPLVTLPVFISIFAILVLDFLAGLTNPRQMWVNWVNILVASIALVVFEYAAVKSFNDSRAFFFVVNQFLATLFLLAIYLSTKTLRGMMINKE
;
A
#
# COMPACT_ATOMS: atom_id res chain seq x y z
N MET A 1 -17.12 -27.25 1.81
CA MET A 1 -16.07 -26.25 2.12
C MET A 1 -15.73 -25.61 0.79
N ASN A 2 -16.40 -24.50 0.43
CA ASN A 2 -16.25 -23.90 -0.90
C ASN A 2 -14.93 -23.15 -0.94
N GLU A 3 -13.90 -23.80 -1.48
CA GLU A 3 -12.66 -23.13 -1.85
C GLU A 3 -12.97 -22.14 -2.97
N ILE A 4 -12.73 -20.85 -2.73
CA ILE A 4 -12.80 -19.83 -3.77
C ILE A 4 -11.81 -20.27 -4.86
N PRO A 5 -12.21 -20.43 -6.14
CA PRO A 5 -11.30 -20.87 -7.17
C PRO A 5 -10.07 -19.95 -7.18
N THR A 6 -8.91 -20.55 -6.94
CA THR A 6 -7.58 -19.91 -6.79
C THR A 6 -7.18 -19.02 -7.96
N GLN A 7 -7.92 -19.08 -9.07
CA GLN A 7 -7.69 -18.33 -10.29
C GLN A 7 -7.95 -16.81 -10.18
N HIS A 8 -8.67 -16.35 -9.14
CA HIS A 8 -9.03 -14.93 -8.96
C HIS A 8 -8.57 -14.29 -7.63
N TYR A 9 -7.72 -14.97 -6.86
CA TYR A 9 -7.13 -14.40 -5.64
C TYR A 9 -5.79 -13.72 -5.92
N TYR A 10 -5.70 -12.42 -5.67
CA TYR A 10 -4.46 -11.63 -5.83
C TYR A 10 -3.92 -11.08 -4.50
N GLY A 11 -4.48 -11.52 -3.37
CA GLY A 11 -4.12 -11.01 -2.05
C GLY A 11 -2.67 -11.32 -1.65
N ASP A 12 -2.07 -12.41 -2.13
CA ASP A 12 -0.64 -12.69 -1.90
C ASP A 12 0.27 -11.60 -2.47
N ARG A 13 -0.09 -11.07 -3.65
CA ARG A 13 0.64 -9.96 -4.27
C ARG A 13 0.40 -8.65 -3.50
N VAL A 14 -0.82 -8.41 -3.04
CA VAL A 14 -1.14 -7.24 -2.20
C VAL A 14 -0.32 -7.28 -0.92
N ARG A 15 -0.23 -8.44 -0.25
CA ARG A 15 0.63 -8.63 0.92
C ARG A 15 2.08 -8.24 0.64
N GLN A 16 2.64 -8.73 -0.47
CA GLN A 16 4.01 -8.39 -0.86
C GLN A 16 4.17 -6.89 -1.13
N LEU A 17 3.22 -6.24 -1.80
CA LEU A 17 3.26 -4.80 -2.08
C LEU A 17 3.24 -3.97 -0.80
N PHE A 18 2.36 -4.28 0.16
CA PHE A 18 2.29 -3.58 1.45
C PHE A 18 3.57 -3.79 2.26
N PHE A 19 4.10 -5.02 2.32
CA PHE A 19 5.35 -5.32 3.02
C PHE A 19 6.54 -4.58 2.40
N VAL A 20 6.67 -4.61 1.07
CA VAL A 20 7.74 -3.90 0.35
C VAL A 20 7.63 -2.39 0.57
N ALA A 21 6.42 -1.83 0.51
CA ALA A 21 6.21 -0.41 0.81
C ALA A 21 6.62 -0.06 2.26
N ALA A 22 6.24 -0.87 3.24
CA ALA A 22 6.64 -0.70 4.64
C ALA A 22 8.17 -0.76 4.80
N ALA A 23 8.84 -1.71 4.14
CA ALA A 23 10.29 -1.82 4.16
C ALA A 23 11.00 -0.60 3.53
N ILE A 24 10.51 -0.12 2.38
CA ILE A 24 11.03 1.09 1.73
C ILE A 24 10.86 2.30 2.65
N MET A 25 9.68 2.46 3.26
CA MET A 25 9.45 3.54 4.21
C MET A 25 10.37 3.45 5.43
N LEU A 26 10.55 2.26 6.00
CA LEU A 26 11.40 2.05 7.18
C LEU A 26 12.87 2.39 6.88
N ILE A 27 13.41 1.86 5.79
CA ILE A 27 14.80 2.09 5.38
C ILE A 27 14.99 3.53 4.91
N GLY A 28 14.01 4.09 4.20
CA GLY A 28 14.06 5.45 3.65
C GLY A 28 13.93 6.54 4.70
N LEU A 29 13.18 6.31 5.78
CA LEU A 29 12.86 7.29 6.82
C LEU A 29 14.07 8.07 7.36
N PRO A 30 15.21 7.46 7.75
CA PRO A 30 16.38 8.21 8.21
C PRO A 30 16.98 9.15 7.14
N PHE A 31 16.85 8.83 5.86
CA PHE A 31 17.40 9.63 4.77
C PHE A 31 16.49 10.78 4.35
N VAL A 32 15.17 10.59 4.47
CA VAL A 32 14.17 11.57 4.00
C VAL A 32 13.41 12.25 5.13
N GLY A 33 13.62 11.87 6.38
CA GLY A 33 12.91 12.37 7.56
C GLY A 33 12.83 13.90 7.65
N PRO A 34 13.91 14.67 7.41
CA PRO A 34 13.85 16.14 7.40
C PRO A 34 12.98 16.74 6.28
N LEU A 35 12.67 15.98 5.24
CA LEU A 35 11.86 16.40 4.09
C LEU A 35 10.38 16.03 4.27
N VAL A 36 10.08 15.12 5.20
CA VAL A 36 8.73 14.65 5.49
C VAL A 36 8.02 15.67 6.37
N THR A 37 6.88 16.17 5.91
CA THR A 37 6.07 17.15 6.67
C THR A 37 5.42 16.54 7.92
N LEU A 38 5.26 15.22 7.95
CA LEU A 38 4.66 14.49 9.05
C LEU A 38 5.67 14.26 10.19
N PRO A 39 5.23 14.31 11.46
CA PRO A 39 6.04 13.87 12.59
C PRO A 39 6.56 12.44 12.41
N VAL A 40 7.82 12.21 12.76
CA VAL A 40 8.51 10.91 12.61
C VAL A 40 7.72 9.76 13.26
N PHE A 41 7.11 10.01 14.43
CA PHE A 41 6.29 9.02 15.12
C PHE A 41 5.06 8.58 14.28
N ILE A 42 4.43 9.50 13.55
CA ILE A 42 3.30 9.18 12.65
C ILE A 42 3.79 8.32 11.49
N SER A 43 4.97 8.62 10.94
CA SER A 43 5.58 7.80 9.88
C SER A 43 5.88 6.37 10.36
N ILE A 44 6.43 6.22 11.56
CA ILE A 44 6.69 4.90 12.18
C ILE A 44 5.37 4.15 12.39
N PHE A 45 4.35 4.82 12.91
CA PHE A 45 3.03 4.22 13.09
C PHE A 45 2.43 3.76 11.75
N ALA A 46 2.54 4.56 10.70
CA ALA A 46 2.10 4.18 9.36
C ALA A 46 2.83 2.95 8.82
N ILE A 47 4.15 2.84 9.02
CA ILE A 47 4.93 1.65 8.66
C ILE A 47 4.37 0.40 9.35
N LEU A 48 4.11 0.48 10.66
CA LEU A 48 3.55 -0.64 11.42
C LEU A 48 2.15 -1.03 10.94
N VAL A 49 1.30 -0.05 10.64
CA VAL A 49 -0.04 -0.31 10.10
C VAL A 49 0.04 -1.03 8.75
N LEU A 50 0.94 -0.60 7.85
CA LEU A 50 1.12 -1.24 6.56
C LEU A 50 1.62 -2.68 6.68
N ASP A 51 2.61 -2.93 7.55
CA ASP A 51 3.14 -4.27 7.81
C ASP A 51 2.07 -5.19 8.43
N PHE A 52 1.30 -4.68 9.39
CA PHE A 52 0.22 -5.44 10.00
C PHE A 52 -0.88 -5.80 8.99
N LEU A 53 -1.25 -4.86 8.11
CA LEU A 53 -2.20 -5.14 7.02
C LEU A 53 -1.65 -6.13 6.00
N ALA A 54 -0.35 -6.10 5.72
CA ALA A 54 0.29 -7.14 4.93
C ALA A 54 0.10 -8.51 5.58
N GLY A 55 0.38 -8.64 6.87
CA GLY A 55 0.19 -9.89 7.62
C GLY A 55 -1.27 -10.36 7.72
N LEU A 56 -2.23 -9.43 7.82
CA LEU A 56 -3.65 -9.73 7.95
C LEU A 56 -4.31 -10.12 6.62
N THR A 57 -3.70 -9.77 5.49
CA THR A 57 -4.24 -10.06 4.15
C THR A 57 -4.36 -11.57 3.93
N ASN A 58 -5.59 -12.07 3.86
CA ASN A 58 -5.91 -13.50 3.78
C ASN A 58 -7.14 -13.72 2.88
N PRO A 59 -7.21 -14.80 2.08
CA PRO A 59 -8.37 -15.11 1.24
C PRO A 59 -9.69 -15.29 2.01
N ARG A 60 -9.64 -15.63 3.30
CA ARG A 60 -10.82 -15.98 4.10
C ARG A 60 -11.62 -14.76 4.57
N GLN A 61 -10.99 -13.58 4.66
CA GLN A 61 -11.60 -12.40 5.27
C GLN A 61 -11.80 -11.28 4.24
N MET A 62 -12.98 -11.22 3.62
CA MET A 62 -13.31 -10.20 2.60
C MET A 62 -13.14 -8.76 3.09
N TRP A 63 -13.44 -8.48 4.37
CA TRP A 63 -13.36 -7.14 4.95
C TRP A 63 -11.93 -6.56 4.93
N VAL A 64 -10.92 -7.42 5.01
CA VAL A 64 -9.51 -6.99 4.98
C VAL A 64 -9.17 -6.37 3.62
N ASN A 65 -9.73 -6.88 2.52
CA ASN A 65 -9.47 -6.29 1.21
C ASN A 65 -10.13 -4.91 1.06
N TRP A 66 -11.27 -4.64 1.72
CA TRP A 66 -11.84 -3.29 1.76
C TRP A 66 -10.93 -2.32 2.53
N VAL A 67 -10.39 -2.75 3.66
CA VAL A 67 -9.43 -1.96 4.44
C VAL A 67 -8.15 -1.71 3.64
N ASN A 68 -7.64 -2.72 2.94
CA ASN A 68 -6.48 -2.57 2.08
C ASN A 68 -6.71 -1.54 0.97
N ILE A 69 -7.89 -1.53 0.33
CA ILE A 69 -8.22 -0.50 -0.67
C ILE A 69 -8.24 0.88 -0.05
N LEU A 70 -8.90 1.04 1.11
CA LEU A 70 -8.99 2.33 1.79
C LEU A 70 -7.60 2.86 2.16
N VAL A 71 -6.78 2.04 2.81
CA VAL A 71 -5.44 2.43 3.25
C VAL A 71 -4.52 2.68 2.06
N ALA A 72 -4.55 1.83 1.03
CA ALA A 72 -3.75 2.06 -0.17
C ALA A 72 -4.17 3.33 -0.92
N SER A 73 -5.47 3.69 -0.92
CA SER A 73 -5.95 4.94 -1.52
C SER A 73 -5.44 6.16 -0.76
N ILE A 74 -5.51 6.15 0.57
CA ILE A 74 -4.96 7.22 1.40
C ILE A 74 -3.44 7.36 1.17
N ALA A 75 -2.72 6.23 1.20
CA ALA A 75 -1.29 6.20 0.99
C ALA A 75 -0.90 6.72 -0.42
N LEU A 76 -1.62 6.29 -1.46
CA LEU A 76 -1.41 6.78 -2.83
C LEU A 76 -1.53 8.31 -2.91
N VAL A 77 -2.58 8.89 -2.34
CA VAL A 77 -2.78 10.35 -2.35
C VAL A 77 -1.63 11.05 -1.63
N VAL A 78 -1.21 10.54 -0.47
CA VAL A 78 -0.11 11.12 0.32
C VAL A 78 1.21 11.07 -0.44
N PHE A 79 1.57 9.92 -1.01
CA PHE A 79 2.83 9.73 -1.71
C PHE A 79 2.87 10.44 -3.06
N GLU A 80 1.79 10.43 -3.82
CA GLU A 80 1.71 11.17 -5.09
C GLU A 80 1.80 12.68 -4.85
N TYR A 81 1.09 13.20 -3.83
CA TYR A 81 1.20 14.61 -3.47
C TYR A 81 2.64 14.99 -3.08
N ALA A 82 3.32 14.16 -2.29
CA ALA A 82 4.72 14.37 -1.93
C ALA A 82 5.64 14.32 -3.16
N ALA A 83 5.41 13.38 -4.09
CA ALA A 83 6.16 13.25 -5.33
C ALA A 83 6.02 14.52 -6.19
N VAL A 84 4.80 14.94 -6.49
CA VAL A 84 4.51 16.14 -7.30
C VAL A 84 5.13 17.39 -6.68
N LYS A 85 5.03 17.57 -5.36
CA LYS A 85 5.67 18.70 -4.68
C LYS A 85 7.19 18.68 -4.84
N SER A 86 7.80 17.50 -4.64
CA SER A 86 9.25 17.35 -4.69
C SER A 86 9.87 17.45 -6.08
N PHE A 87 9.08 17.18 -7.13
CA PHE A 87 9.46 17.42 -8.51
C PHE A 87 9.72 18.92 -8.76
N ASN A 88 8.89 19.79 -8.19
CA ASN A 88 9.07 21.24 -8.30
C ASN A 88 10.27 21.76 -7.49
N ASP A 89 10.61 21.11 -6.37
CA ASP A 89 11.71 21.51 -5.48
C ASP A 89 13.08 20.93 -5.90
N SER A 90 13.20 20.30 -7.08
CA SER A 90 14.42 19.65 -7.60
C SER A 90 15.01 18.55 -6.68
N ARG A 91 14.18 17.91 -5.84
CA ARG A 91 14.60 16.84 -4.93
C ARG A 91 14.44 15.47 -5.57
N ALA A 92 15.27 15.18 -6.57
CA ALA A 92 15.15 13.99 -7.42
C ALA A 92 15.03 12.66 -6.63
N PHE A 93 15.84 12.45 -5.59
CA PHE A 93 15.78 11.22 -4.79
C PHE A 93 14.43 11.07 -4.05
N PHE A 94 13.96 12.14 -3.40
CA PHE A 94 12.68 12.13 -2.69
C PHE A 94 11.51 11.95 -3.67
N PHE A 95 11.58 12.58 -4.84
CA PHE A 95 10.60 12.38 -5.92
C PHE A 95 10.53 10.91 -6.34
N VAL A 96 11.65 10.28 -6.70
CA VAL A 96 11.68 8.90 -7.19
C VAL A 96 11.13 7.92 -6.14
N VAL A 97 11.51 8.08 -4.86
CA VAL A 97 11.04 7.20 -3.79
C VAL A 97 9.53 7.33 -3.59
N ASN A 98 9.01 8.56 -3.51
CA ASN A 98 7.56 8.79 -3.32
C ASN A 98 6.76 8.35 -4.55
N GLN A 99 7.24 8.60 -5.76
CA GLN A 99 6.58 8.16 -7.00
C GLN A 99 6.51 6.64 -7.09
N PHE A 100 7.59 5.97 -6.69
CA PHE A 100 7.64 4.51 -6.65
C PHE A 100 6.65 3.95 -5.62
N LEU A 101 6.62 4.52 -4.40
CA LEU A 101 5.63 4.16 -3.38
C LEU A 101 4.19 4.37 -3.86
N ALA A 102 3.88 5.53 -4.46
CA ALA A 102 2.56 5.80 -5.03
C ALA A 102 2.15 4.74 -6.07
N THR A 103 3.09 4.32 -6.92
CA THR A 103 2.86 3.26 -7.91
C THR A 103 2.58 1.91 -7.24
N LEU A 104 3.31 1.54 -6.18
CA LEU A 104 3.04 0.31 -5.43
C LEU A 104 1.62 0.31 -4.85
N PHE A 105 1.18 1.45 -4.28
CA PHE A 105 -0.17 1.57 -3.74
C PHE A 105 -1.24 1.57 -4.84
N LEU A 106 -0.98 2.13 -6.01
CA LEU A 106 -1.88 2.03 -7.17
C LEU A 106 -2.13 0.58 -7.56
N LEU A 107 -1.04 -0.21 -7.64
CA LEU A 107 -1.12 -1.65 -7.92
C LEU A 107 -1.86 -2.40 -6.80
N ALA A 108 -1.63 -2.03 -5.54
CA ALA A 108 -2.30 -2.63 -4.40
C ALA A 108 -3.81 -2.39 -4.44
N ILE A 109 -4.27 -1.19 -4.81
CA ILE A 109 -5.69 -0.87 -5.00
C ILE A 109 -6.29 -1.73 -6.12
N TYR A 110 -5.62 -1.80 -7.28
CA TYR A 110 -6.08 -2.57 -8.42
C TYR A 110 -6.25 -4.06 -8.09
N LEU A 111 -5.23 -4.67 -7.49
CA LEU A 111 -5.24 -6.09 -7.13
C LEU A 111 -6.22 -6.40 -6.00
N SER A 112 -6.36 -5.51 -5.02
CA SER A 112 -7.35 -5.66 -3.95
C SER A 112 -8.77 -5.58 -4.49
N THR A 113 -9.05 -4.64 -5.41
CA THR A 113 -10.34 -4.52 -6.09
C THR A 113 -10.65 -5.75 -6.94
N LYS A 114 -9.66 -6.26 -7.69
CA LYS A 114 -9.83 -7.49 -8.48
C LYS A 114 -10.14 -8.69 -7.60
N THR A 115 -9.48 -8.80 -6.45
CA THR A 115 -9.74 -9.86 -5.46
C THR A 115 -11.15 -9.72 -4.87
N LEU A 116 -11.56 -8.52 -4.43
CA LEU A 116 -12.93 -8.29 -3.94
C LEU A 116 -13.98 -8.66 -4.97
N ARG A 117 -13.84 -8.18 -6.21
CA ARG A 117 -14.77 -8.49 -7.29
C ARG A 117 -14.87 -10.00 -7.54
N GLY A 118 -13.73 -10.70 -7.59
CA GLY A 118 -13.70 -12.15 -7.76
C GLY A 118 -14.39 -12.90 -6.62
N MET A 119 -14.22 -12.44 -5.38
CA MET A 119 -14.89 -13.07 -4.24
C MET A 119 -16.40 -12.76 -4.18
N MET A 120 -16.84 -11.59 -4.65
CA MET A 120 -18.28 -11.25 -4.71
C MET A 120 -19.02 -12.07 -5.77
N ILE A 121 -18.43 -12.23 -6.96
CA ILE A 121 -19.03 -13.01 -8.05
C ILE A 121 -19.14 -14.50 -7.70
N ASN A 122 -18.15 -15.06 -6.98
CA ASN A 122 -18.17 -16.48 -6.57
C ASN A 122 -19.05 -16.78 -5.35
N LYS A 123 -19.73 -15.77 -4.78
CA LYS A 123 -20.60 -15.93 -3.61
C LYS A 123 -22.08 -16.11 -3.99
N GLU A 124 -22.41 -15.91 -5.26
CA GLU A 124 -23.71 -16.24 -5.89
C GLU A 124 -23.68 -17.68 -6.44
#